data_AF-A0A840VZD3-F1
#
_entry.id   AF-A0A840VZD3-F1
#
_cell.length_a   1.000
_cell.length_b   1.000
_cell.length_c   1.000
_cell.angle_alpha   90.00
_cell.angle_beta   90.00
_cell.angle_gamma   90.00
#
_symmetry.space_group_name_H-M   'P 1'
#
loop_
_entity.id
_entity.type
_entity.pdbx_description
1 polymer ?
#
loop_
_entity_poly.entity_id
_entity_poly.type
_entity_poly.pdbx_seq_one_letter_code
_entity_poly.pdbx_strand_id
1 'polypeptide(L)'
;MPSRFPRSSPYWPVVSHPQLRRVLPGLAVSALGDGMAVVAVTWLAIQLAPSGQRGTWIALAMAAYTLPSAAGTVIFGRLLRGRSGAQLAGWDAILRASALAAIPLAHLTGVLTVWLYVVLLAASALLHSWGTAGRFTLIAELLPPQHHLPANALLTTVAAFATIVGPPLAGIMIGWVSPVWVIAVDAVTFAALALTYRFALPVSGGVHRSERGASRTAGFAVIRHDHTLLGLLVLSLGFFFLFGPVYVAMPIHITDDLHASATLLGIYHTAFGVGGLVGGVIAGHLRNWPMRATTIGIVIGFGAAMLPLGLGAPVSLSLPAFALAGVIWAPYRSTSMALFQRSTSTAQLPAVLAANGAILVLAVPLGTMLGGPLVGAIGARPTMLLCAVAIVTLGVIAGGFAISSYPGRTMPRMSEPSPHRHHAIDYVELTVTDLVEAKRFYADAFGWQFNDYGPGYAGIRSPHGDAAPEVGGLRLDQDVRAGGPLILLYSSDLDGSVQAVKDAGGQVVKGPYEFPGGRRFHFTDTSGNELGVWAEQ
;
A
#
# COMPACT_ATOMS: atom_id res chain seq x y z
N MET A 1 24.70 -36.37 -8.94
CA MET A 1 23.53 -35.52 -9.24
C MET A 1 23.74 -34.14 -8.65
N PRO A 2 24.14 -33.11 -9.42
CA PRO A 2 24.23 -31.75 -8.89
C PRO A 2 22.83 -31.13 -8.81
N SER A 3 22.54 -30.46 -7.69
CA SER A 3 21.25 -29.94 -7.28
C SER A 3 20.57 -29.06 -8.34
N ARG A 4 19.44 -29.53 -8.90
CA ARG A 4 18.57 -28.78 -9.83
C ARG A 4 17.75 -27.67 -9.16
N PHE A 5 17.84 -27.51 -7.83
CA PHE A 5 17.03 -26.59 -7.04
C PHE A 5 17.28 -25.08 -7.23
N PRO A 6 18.46 -24.55 -7.64
CA PRO A 6 18.60 -23.10 -7.77
C PRO A 6 17.95 -22.54 -9.05
N ARG A 7 17.70 -23.35 -10.09
CA ARG A 7 17.13 -22.89 -11.37
C ARG A 7 15.60 -22.74 -11.38
N SER A 8 14.89 -23.35 -10.43
CA SER A 8 13.42 -23.22 -10.31
C SER A 8 13.00 -21.95 -9.57
N SER A 9 13.93 -21.22 -8.96
CA SER A 9 13.64 -19.97 -8.26
C SER A 9 13.22 -18.87 -9.26
N PRO A 10 12.15 -18.10 -8.97
CA PRO A 10 11.75 -16.96 -9.80
C PRO A 10 12.82 -15.86 -9.84
N TYR A 11 13.76 -15.85 -8.90
CA TYR A 11 14.89 -14.91 -8.84
C TYR A 11 16.10 -15.35 -9.66
N TRP A 12 16.19 -16.63 -10.06
CA TRP A 12 17.35 -17.16 -10.79
C TRP A 12 17.66 -16.40 -12.08
N PRO A 13 16.67 -16.08 -12.94
CA PRO A 13 16.90 -15.30 -14.16
C PRO A 13 17.51 -13.91 -13.89
N VAL A 14 17.21 -13.32 -12.72
CA VAL A 14 17.71 -11.99 -12.33
C VAL A 14 19.17 -12.08 -11.89
N VAL A 15 19.50 -12.99 -10.97
CA VAL A 15 20.86 -13.12 -10.40
C VAL A 15 21.86 -13.77 -11.36
N SER A 16 21.38 -14.54 -12.33
CA SER A 16 22.22 -15.16 -13.36
C SER A 16 22.44 -14.28 -14.59
N HIS A 17 21.67 -13.20 -14.76
CA HIS A 17 21.82 -12.29 -15.91
C HIS A 17 23.22 -11.65 -15.91
N PRO A 18 24.02 -11.76 -16.99
CA PRO A 18 25.45 -11.40 -16.97
C PRO A 18 25.75 -9.98 -16.51
N GLN A 19 24.92 -9.03 -16.93
CA GLN A 19 25.04 -7.63 -16.58
C GLN A 19 24.55 -7.33 -15.15
N LEU A 20 23.41 -7.90 -14.76
CA LEU A 20 22.88 -7.67 -13.40
C LEU A 20 23.75 -8.35 -12.35
N ARG A 21 24.33 -9.52 -12.63
CA ARG A 21 25.27 -10.19 -11.72
C ARG A 21 26.49 -9.34 -11.38
N ARG A 22 26.90 -8.43 -12.28
CA ARG A 22 27.98 -7.47 -12.02
C ARG A 22 27.50 -6.26 -11.21
N VAL A 23 26.29 -5.78 -11.47
CA VAL A 23 25.72 -4.56 -10.84
C VAL A 23 25.12 -4.81 -9.45
N LEU A 24 24.46 -5.96 -9.24
CA LEU A 24 23.74 -6.30 -8.01
C LEU A 24 24.62 -6.23 -6.73
N PRO A 25 25.88 -6.71 -6.72
CA PRO A 25 26.74 -6.55 -5.55
C PRO A 25 26.99 -5.07 -5.21
N GLY A 26 27.27 -4.24 -6.21
CA GLY A 26 27.44 -2.80 -6.02
C GLY A 26 26.17 -2.13 -5.47
N LEU A 27 25.00 -2.53 -5.98
CA LEU A 27 23.70 -2.06 -5.46
C LEU A 27 23.46 -2.48 -4.01
N ALA A 28 23.83 -3.71 -3.64
CA ALA A 28 23.66 -4.20 -2.27
C ALA A 28 24.58 -3.49 -1.29
N VAL A 29 25.85 -3.32 -1.66
CA VAL A 29 26.85 -2.64 -0.81
C VAL A 29 26.53 -1.15 -0.66
N SER A 30 26.12 -0.47 -1.73
CA SER A 30 25.70 0.93 -1.65
C SER A 30 24.38 1.13 -0.89
N ALA A 31 23.43 0.20 -1.00
CA ALA A 31 22.23 0.23 -0.16
C ALA A 31 22.61 0.14 1.32
N LEU A 32 23.56 -0.73 1.69
CA LEU A 32 24.05 -0.83 3.07
C LEU A 32 24.69 0.49 3.54
N GLY A 33 25.47 1.14 2.68
CA GLY A 33 26.00 2.50 2.90
C GLY A 33 24.90 3.52 3.19
N ASP A 34 23.82 3.54 2.38
CA ASP A 34 22.63 4.37 2.61
C ASP A 34 22.00 4.11 3.99
N GLY A 35 21.87 2.84 4.37
CA GLY A 35 21.35 2.43 5.67
C GLY A 35 22.20 2.93 6.83
N MET A 36 23.53 2.91 6.68
CA MET A 36 24.48 3.43 7.67
C MET A 36 24.45 4.97 7.75
N ALA A 37 24.26 5.63 6.61
CA ALA A 37 24.22 7.09 6.51
C ALA A 37 23.12 7.70 7.37
N VAL A 38 21.99 7.02 7.60
CA VAL A 38 20.91 7.50 8.48
C VAL A 38 21.42 7.89 9.86
N VAL A 39 22.26 7.05 10.47
CA VAL A 39 22.85 7.33 11.80
C VAL A 39 24.03 8.27 11.66
N ALA A 40 24.93 8.03 10.70
CA ALA A 40 26.14 8.84 10.55
C ALA A 40 25.84 10.31 10.22
N VAL A 41 24.80 10.57 9.42
CA VAL A 41 24.42 11.93 9.02
C VAL A 41 23.95 12.74 10.22
N THR A 42 23.04 12.17 11.01
CA THR A 42 22.55 12.82 12.23
C THR A 42 23.67 13.03 13.25
N TRP A 43 24.55 12.03 13.42
CA TRP A 43 25.61 12.08 14.43
C TRP A 43 26.72 13.06 14.08
N LEU A 44 27.13 13.15 12.81
CA LEU A 44 28.10 14.16 12.39
C LEU A 44 27.52 15.57 12.50
N ALA A 45 26.23 15.76 12.21
CA ALA A 45 25.56 17.04 12.43
C ALA A 45 25.63 17.47 13.91
N ILE A 46 25.41 16.55 14.85
CA ILE A 46 25.56 16.82 16.30
C ILE A 46 26.98 17.31 16.63
N GLN A 47 28.01 16.65 16.08
CA GLN A 47 29.41 16.98 16.37
C GLN A 47 29.86 18.32 15.77
N LEU A 48 29.36 18.67 14.58
CA LEU A 48 29.72 19.92 13.90
C LEU A 48 28.89 21.12 14.35
N ALA A 49 27.70 20.90 14.90
CA ALA A 49 26.78 21.97 15.24
C ALA A 49 27.27 22.80 16.45
N PRO A 50 27.12 24.13 16.40
CA PRO A 50 27.31 24.98 17.56
C PRO A 50 26.44 24.56 18.75
N SER A 51 26.95 24.76 19.96
CA SER A 51 26.19 24.54 21.20
C SER A 51 24.88 25.34 21.18
N GLY A 52 23.77 24.69 21.58
CA GLY A 52 22.43 25.28 21.54
C GLY A 52 21.72 25.28 20.17
N GLN A 53 22.41 24.93 19.07
CA GLN A 53 21.81 24.86 17.73
C GLN A 53 21.79 23.46 17.12
N ARG A 54 22.14 22.43 17.90
CA ARG A 54 22.19 21.03 17.44
C ARG A 54 20.90 20.59 16.76
N GLY A 55 19.74 20.89 17.34
CA GLY A 55 18.45 20.54 16.75
C GLY A 55 18.26 21.11 15.34
N THR A 56 18.53 22.40 15.16
CA THR A 56 18.43 23.09 13.87
C THR A 56 19.35 22.47 12.82
N TRP A 57 20.60 22.18 13.20
CA TRP A 57 21.59 21.63 12.26
C TRP A 57 21.33 20.17 11.89
N ILE A 58 20.83 19.35 12.80
CA ILE A 58 20.36 17.98 12.49
C ILE A 58 19.17 18.06 11.53
N ALA A 59 18.21 18.94 11.81
CA ALA A 59 17.04 19.14 10.95
C ALA A 59 17.44 19.54 9.53
N LEU A 60 18.35 20.52 9.39
CA LEU A 60 18.87 20.96 8.10
C LEU A 60 19.67 19.87 7.38
N ALA A 61 20.50 19.09 8.09
CA ALA A 61 21.26 17.99 7.50
C ALA A 61 20.33 16.90 6.94
N MET A 62 19.33 16.47 7.72
CA MET A 62 18.35 15.46 7.30
C MET A 62 17.47 15.96 6.14
N ALA A 63 17.05 17.22 6.18
CA ALA A 63 16.30 17.86 5.11
C ALA A 63 17.14 17.97 3.83
N ALA A 64 18.41 18.38 3.95
CA ALA A 64 19.35 18.44 2.82
C ALA A 64 19.62 17.07 2.21
N TYR A 65 19.64 16.01 3.01
CA TYR A 65 19.84 14.66 2.50
C TYR A 65 18.63 14.09 1.75
N THR A 66 17.45 14.73 1.84
CA THR A 66 16.18 14.19 1.29
C THR A 66 15.46 15.13 0.32
N LEU A 67 15.20 16.38 0.71
CA LEU A 67 14.42 17.35 -0.09
C LEU A 67 14.99 17.66 -1.49
N PRO A 68 16.31 17.83 -1.67
CA PRO A 68 16.87 18.19 -2.98
C PRO A 68 16.59 17.14 -4.05
N SER A 69 16.32 15.90 -3.67
CA SER A 69 15.94 14.84 -4.61
C SER A 69 14.65 15.18 -5.38
N ALA A 70 13.63 15.70 -4.69
CA ALA A 70 12.39 16.14 -5.29
C ALA A 70 12.62 17.36 -6.22
N ALA A 71 13.40 18.34 -5.76
CA ALA A 71 13.76 19.51 -6.57
C ALA A 71 14.50 19.09 -7.85
N GLY A 72 15.41 18.12 -7.75
CA GLY A 72 16.15 17.58 -8.90
C GLY A 72 15.26 16.94 -9.96
N THR A 73 14.14 16.32 -9.59
CA THR A 73 13.15 15.82 -10.58
C THR A 73 12.53 16.94 -11.41
N VAL A 74 12.27 18.10 -10.80
CA VAL A 74 11.68 19.26 -11.48
C VAL A 74 12.73 19.99 -12.30
N ILE A 75 13.89 20.27 -11.71
CA ILE A 75 14.98 21.05 -12.32
C ILE A 75 15.57 20.29 -13.52
N PHE A 76 15.94 19.03 -13.34
CA PHE A 76 16.64 18.26 -14.36
C PHE A 76 15.71 17.43 -15.24
N GLY A 77 14.39 17.49 -15.03
CA GLY A 77 13.43 16.68 -15.77
C GLY A 77 13.38 16.91 -17.27
N ARG A 78 13.79 18.09 -17.77
CA ARG A 78 13.98 18.31 -19.22
C ARG A 78 15.26 17.65 -19.73
N LEU A 79 16.36 17.75 -18.98
CA LEU A 79 17.69 17.31 -19.40
C LEU A 79 17.87 15.79 -19.35
N LEU A 80 17.27 15.15 -18.34
CA LEU A 80 17.44 13.73 -18.04
C LEU A 80 16.39 12.83 -18.71
N ARG A 81 15.43 13.43 -19.42
CA ARG A 81 14.41 12.71 -20.18
C ARG A 81 15.05 11.87 -21.31
N GLY A 82 14.62 10.61 -21.42
CA GLY A 82 15.05 9.70 -22.50
C GLY A 82 16.44 9.11 -22.33
N ARG A 83 17.09 9.29 -21.17
CA ARG A 83 18.34 8.63 -20.80
C ARG A 83 18.06 7.20 -20.35
N SER A 84 19.02 6.30 -20.57
CA SER A 84 18.88 4.91 -20.15
C SER A 84 18.92 4.77 -18.63
N GLY A 85 18.37 3.68 -18.11
CA GLY A 85 18.38 3.40 -16.67
C GLY A 85 19.79 3.38 -16.08
N ALA A 86 20.74 2.80 -16.81
CA ALA A 86 22.16 2.77 -16.45
C ALA A 86 22.79 4.16 -16.33
N GLN A 87 22.47 5.09 -17.25
CA GLN A 87 23.01 6.44 -17.23
C GLN A 87 22.51 7.23 -16.03
N LEU A 88 21.19 7.17 -15.77
CA LEU A 88 20.58 7.88 -14.64
C LEU A 88 21.12 7.38 -13.29
N ALA A 89 21.18 6.05 -13.12
CA ALA A 89 21.73 5.45 -11.90
C ALA A 89 23.24 5.68 -11.76
N GLY A 90 23.98 5.68 -12.86
CA GLY A 90 25.42 5.99 -12.86
C GLY A 90 25.71 7.44 -12.48
N TRP A 91 24.97 8.41 -13.02
CA TRP A 91 25.16 9.83 -12.70
C TRP A 91 24.81 10.16 -11.25
N ASP A 92 23.75 9.57 -10.72
CA ASP A 92 23.44 9.61 -9.28
C ASP A 92 24.61 9.08 -8.46
N ALA A 93 25.09 7.86 -8.77
CA ALA A 93 26.20 7.26 -8.04
C ALA A 93 27.49 8.10 -8.09
N ILE A 94 27.82 8.72 -9.23
CA ILE A 94 28.97 9.62 -9.35
C ILE A 94 28.79 10.85 -8.46
N LEU A 95 27.64 11.52 -8.55
CA LEU A 95 27.36 12.73 -7.76
C LEU A 95 27.43 12.45 -6.26
N ARG A 96 26.85 11.33 -5.83
CA ARG A 96 26.89 10.88 -4.42
C ARG A 96 28.30 10.53 -3.98
N ALA A 97 29.05 9.78 -4.77
CA ALA A 97 30.44 9.44 -4.48
C ALA A 97 31.28 10.72 -4.30
N SER A 98 31.18 11.68 -5.22
CA SER A 98 31.96 12.91 -5.18
C SER A 98 31.56 13.82 -4.01
N ALA A 99 30.26 14.09 -3.83
CA ALA A 99 29.77 14.98 -2.79
C ALA A 99 30.02 14.41 -1.39
N LEU A 100 29.81 13.11 -1.18
CA LEU A 100 30.05 12.46 0.10
C LEU A 100 31.54 12.28 0.39
N ALA A 101 32.40 12.04 -0.63
CA ALA A 101 33.86 11.98 -0.44
C ALA A 101 34.47 13.35 -0.11
N ALA A 102 33.83 14.45 -0.52
CA ALA A 102 34.26 15.79 -0.14
C ALA A 102 34.15 16.05 1.37
N ILE A 103 33.26 15.35 2.09
CA ILE A 103 33.07 15.50 3.55
C ILE A 103 34.32 15.05 4.34
N PRO A 104 34.83 13.80 4.22
CA PRO A 104 36.05 13.40 4.89
C PRO A 104 37.28 14.18 4.41
N LEU A 105 37.35 14.55 3.13
CA LEU A 105 38.46 15.39 2.64
C LEU A 105 38.46 16.78 3.29
N ALA A 106 37.29 17.42 3.40
CA ALA A 106 37.12 18.68 4.10
C ALA A 106 37.43 18.54 5.61
N HIS A 107 37.10 17.38 6.21
CA HIS A 107 37.41 17.10 7.61
C HIS A 107 38.93 17.01 7.83
N LEU A 108 39.64 16.26 6.99
CA LEU A 108 41.08 16.09 7.07
C LEU A 108 41.86 17.39 6.83
N THR A 109 41.32 18.30 6.02
CA THR A 109 41.91 19.61 5.76
C THR A 109 41.47 20.69 6.76
N GLY A 110 40.61 20.35 7.73
CA GLY A 110 40.14 21.26 8.77
C GLY A 110 39.13 22.32 8.31
N VAL A 111 38.63 22.24 7.07
CA VAL A 111 37.67 23.21 6.50
C VAL A 111 36.21 22.75 6.61
N LEU A 112 35.95 21.55 7.14
CA LEU A 112 34.59 21.03 7.30
C LEU A 112 33.82 21.82 8.37
N THR A 113 32.97 22.73 7.90
CA THR A 113 31.97 23.42 8.72
C THR A 113 30.62 22.72 8.62
N VAL A 114 29.73 22.96 9.58
CA VAL A 114 28.35 22.43 9.54
C VAL A 114 27.58 22.91 8.31
N TRP A 115 27.85 24.14 7.85
CA TRP A 115 27.28 24.68 6.61
C TRP A 115 27.76 23.92 5.38
N LEU A 116 29.07 23.74 5.23
CA LEU A 116 29.65 22.98 4.12
C LEU A 116 29.11 21.55 4.10
N TYR A 117 29.00 20.94 5.28
CA TYR A 117 28.42 19.62 5.45
C TYR A 117 26.98 19.54 4.91
N VAL A 118 26.09 20.45 5.32
CA VAL A 118 24.69 20.51 4.82
C VAL A 118 24.64 20.72 3.30
N VAL A 119 25.49 21.59 2.76
CA VAL A 119 25.57 21.84 1.31
C VAL A 119 26.01 20.59 0.54
N LEU A 120 27.00 19.86 1.04
CA LEU A 120 27.48 18.62 0.42
C LEU A 120 26.41 17.51 0.47
N LEU A 121 25.67 17.39 1.57
CA LEU A 121 24.50 16.49 1.63
C LEU A 121 23.44 16.88 0.61
N ALA A 122 23.13 18.19 0.50
CA ALA A 122 22.16 18.68 -0.46
C ALA A 122 22.57 18.37 -1.90
N ALA A 123 23.84 18.59 -2.23
CA ALA A 123 24.40 18.25 -3.53
C ALA A 123 24.29 16.75 -3.82
N SER A 124 24.58 15.89 -2.83
CA SER A 124 24.49 14.43 -2.98
C SER A 124 23.07 13.96 -3.31
N ALA A 125 22.04 14.63 -2.78
CA ALA A 125 20.65 14.20 -2.94
C ALA A 125 20.00 14.62 -4.26
N LEU A 126 20.58 15.58 -5.01
CA LEU A 126 19.95 16.18 -6.21
C LEU A 126 19.53 15.19 -7.28
N LEU A 127 20.29 14.12 -7.52
CA LEU A 127 19.97 13.11 -8.53
C LEU A 127 19.36 11.83 -7.95
N HIS A 128 19.12 11.77 -6.64
CA HIS A 128 18.73 10.53 -5.96
C HIS A 128 17.42 9.92 -6.50
N SER A 129 16.40 10.74 -6.76
CA SER A 129 15.14 10.25 -7.34
C SER A 129 15.34 9.73 -8.78
N TRP A 130 16.22 10.35 -9.56
CA TRP A 130 16.59 9.88 -10.90
C TRP A 130 17.39 8.58 -10.86
N GLY A 131 18.32 8.47 -9.91
CA GLY A 131 19.09 7.25 -9.69
C GLY A 131 18.19 6.07 -9.34
N THR A 132 17.24 6.28 -8.43
CA THR A 132 16.24 5.29 -8.04
C THR A 132 15.36 4.87 -9.23
N ALA A 133 14.82 5.83 -9.99
CA ALA A 133 14.07 5.54 -11.21
C ALA A 133 14.93 4.81 -12.27
N GLY A 134 16.21 5.17 -12.37
CA GLY A 134 17.18 4.54 -13.27
C GLY A 134 17.40 3.07 -12.96
N ARG A 135 17.44 2.68 -11.67
CA ARG A 135 17.57 1.27 -11.25
C ARG A 135 16.40 0.41 -11.73
N PHE A 136 15.17 0.91 -11.58
CA PHE A 136 13.98 0.22 -12.07
C PHE A 136 13.90 0.20 -13.61
N THR A 137 14.28 1.31 -14.24
CA THR A 137 14.33 1.40 -15.71
C THR A 137 15.36 0.43 -16.28
N LEU A 138 16.53 0.30 -15.65
CA LEU A 138 17.56 -0.64 -16.04
C LEU A 138 17.07 -2.09 -15.99
N ILE A 139 16.32 -2.47 -14.95
CA ILE A 139 15.69 -3.80 -14.88
C ILE A 139 14.74 -4.00 -16.06
N ALA A 140 13.93 -2.98 -16.38
CA ALA A 140 12.98 -3.05 -17.48
C ALA A 140 13.66 -3.15 -18.85
N GLU A 141 14.82 -2.49 -19.02
CA GLU A 141 15.65 -2.53 -20.23
C GLU A 141 16.36 -3.88 -20.42
N LEU A 142 16.79 -4.53 -19.34
CA LEU A 142 17.63 -5.74 -19.39
C LEU A 142 16.85 -7.05 -19.33
N LEU A 143 15.68 -7.06 -18.70
CA LEU A 143 14.93 -8.28 -18.47
C LEU A 143 13.60 -8.30 -19.24
N PRO A 144 13.15 -9.48 -19.70
CA PRO A 144 11.79 -9.66 -20.17
C PRO A 144 10.73 -9.32 -19.10
N PRO A 145 9.51 -8.87 -19.48
CA PRO A 145 8.46 -8.44 -18.55
C PRO A 145 8.13 -9.42 -17.42
N GLN A 146 8.15 -10.73 -17.71
CA GLN A 146 7.88 -11.79 -16.73
C GLN A 146 8.88 -11.84 -15.56
N HIS A 147 10.05 -11.22 -15.69
CA HIS A 147 11.10 -11.20 -14.66
C HIS A 147 11.21 -9.84 -13.94
N HIS A 148 10.40 -8.83 -14.31
CA HIS A 148 10.43 -7.50 -13.69
C HIS A 148 10.00 -7.54 -12.21
N LEU A 149 8.93 -8.27 -11.89
CA LEU A 149 8.44 -8.38 -10.52
C LEU A 149 9.46 -9.05 -9.58
N PRO A 150 10.03 -10.24 -9.89
CA PRO A 150 11.11 -10.82 -9.08
C PRO A 150 12.33 -9.91 -8.93
N ALA A 151 12.71 -9.18 -9.98
CA ALA A 151 13.85 -8.27 -9.94
C ALA A 151 13.60 -7.06 -9.03
N ASN A 152 12.43 -6.45 -9.13
CA ASN A 152 12.04 -5.33 -8.27
C ASN A 152 11.88 -5.75 -6.81
N ALA A 153 11.34 -6.95 -6.58
CA ALA A 153 11.27 -7.54 -5.24
C ALA A 153 12.68 -7.74 -4.66
N LEU A 154 13.64 -8.25 -5.45
CA LEU A 154 15.03 -8.39 -5.01
C LEU A 154 15.63 -7.04 -4.59
N LEU A 155 15.49 -5.99 -5.41
CA LEU A 155 15.99 -4.65 -5.07
C LEU A 155 15.35 -4.10 -3.79
N THR A 156 14.04 -4.30 -3.63
CA THR A 156 13.30 -3.86 -2.44
C THR A 156 13.77 -4.58 -1.18
N THR A 157 14.00 -5.90 -1.27
CA THR A 157 14.54 -6.71 -0.17
C THR A 157 15.94 -6.27 0.22
N VAL A 158 16.80 -5.97 -0.76
CA VAL A 158 18.14 -5.43 -0.51
C VAL A 158 18.07 -4.10 0.25
N ALA A 159 17.22 -3.18 -0.18
CA ALA A 159 17.03 -1.90 0.49
C ALA A 159 16.47 -2.05 1.92
N ALA A 160 15.52 -2.99 2.12
CA ALA A 160 14.97 -3.29 3.44
C ALA A 160 16.03 -3.86 4.39
N PHE A 161 16.83 -4.81 3.90
CA PHE A 161 17.96 -5.38 4.66
C PHE A 161 18.94 -4.29 5.09
N ALA A 162 19.33 -3.41 4.17
CA ALA A 162 20.21 -2.30 4.47
C ALA A 162 19.65 -1.34 5.53
N THR A 163 18.35 -1.06 5.51
CA THR A 163 17.70 -0.18 6.50
C THR A 163 17.71 -0.81 7.91
N ILE A 164 17.69 -2.14 8.00
CA ILE A 164 17.70 -2.88 9.26
C ILE A 164 19.13 -3.03 9.81
N VAL A 165 20.08 -3.37 8.94
CA VAL A 165 21.46 -3.72 9.34
C VAL A 165 22.40 -2.51 9.34
N GLY A 166 22.13 -1.49 8.52
CA GLY A 166 22.95 -0.30 8.40
C GLY A 166 23.08 0.51 9.70
N PRO A 167 21.98 0.91 10.38
CA PRO A 167 22.06 1.70 11.60
C PRO A 167 22.93 1.11 12.74
N PRO A 168 22.82 -0.19 13.11
CA PRO A 168 23.71 -0.76 14.13
C PRO A 168 25.16 -0.85 13.67
N LEU A 169 25.43 -1.17 12.38
CA LEU A 169 26.80 -1.14 11.85
C LEU A 169 27.40 0.27 11.93
N ALA A 170 26.63 1.29 11.57
CA ALA A 170 27.04 2.69 11.72
C ALA A 170 27.32 3.05 13.19
N GLY A 171 26.44 2.66 14.11
CA GLY A 171 26.63 2.89 15.54
C GLY A 171 27.94 2.30 16.08
N ILE A 172 28.25 1.04 15.73
CA ILE A 172 29.50 0.37 16.09
C ILE A 172 30.71 1.10 15.48
N MET A 173 30.65 1.41 14.18
CA MET A 173 31.76 2.09 13.49
C MET A 173 32.01 3.50 14.01
N ILE A 174 30.95 4.25 14.34
CA ILE A 174 31.06 5.57 14.97
C ILE A 174 31.75 5.47 16.32
N GLY A 175 31.47 4.42 17.10
CA GLY A 175 32.10 4.19 18.40
C GLY A 175 33.60 3.91 18.32
N TRP A 176 34.11 3.36 17.21
CA TRP A 176 35.52 2.98 17.07
C TRP A 176 36.36 3.96 16.24
N VAL A 177 35.76 4.64 15.25
CA VAL A 177 36.50 5.48 14.31
C VAL A 177 36.00 6.92 14.37
N SER A 178 34.88 7.23 13.73
CA SER A 178 34.18 8.53 13.74
C SER A 178 33.03 8.50 12.70
N PRO A 179 31.97 9.31 12.86
CA PRO A 179 30.89 9.38 11.87
C PRO A 179 31.36 9.86 10.48
N VAL A 180 32.44 10.63 10.41
CA VAL A 180 33.03 11.07 9.12
C VAL A 180 33.47 9.88 8.27
N TRP A 181 34.05 8.85 8.89
CA TRP A 181 34.56 7.68 8.18
C TRP A 181 33.44 6.72 7.75
N VAL A 182 32.30 6.72 8.46
CA VAL A 182 31.11 6.01 7.97
C VAL A 182 30.61 6.63 6.66
N ILE A 183 30.60 7.96 6.57
CA ILE A 183 30.26 8.68 5.31
C ILE A 183 31.31 8.42 4.23
N ALA A 184 32.60 8.33 4.59
CA ALA A 184 33.66 7.99 3.66
C ALA A 184 33.47 6.58 3.06
N VAL A 185 33.10 5.60 3.89
CA VAL A 185 32.75 4.25 3.42
C VAL A 185 31.59 4.31 2.44
N ASP A 186 30.52 5.03 2.77
CA ASP A 186 29.38 5.22 1.89
C ASP A 186 29.78 5.83 0.53
N ALA A 187 30.63 6.87 0.54
CA ALA A 187 31.18 7.47 -0.67
C ALA A 187 31.96 6.46 -1.54
N VAL A 188 32.77 5.60 -0.92
CA VAL A 188 33.50 4.52 -1.62
C VAL A 188 32.53 3.49 -2.21
N THR A 189 31.45 3.15 -1.51
CA THR A 189 30.43 2.24 -2.06
C THR A 189 29.76 2.81 -3.31
N PHE A 190 29.47 4.13 -3.32
CA PHE A 190 28.94 4.81 -4.49
C PHE A 190 29.95 4.91 -5.62
N ALA A 191 31.23 5.12 -5.32
CA ALA A 191 32.29 5.11 -6.32
C ALA A 191 32.39 3.73 -6.99
N ALA A 192 32.35 2.65 -6.21
CA ALA A 192 32.34 1.29 -6.72
C ALA A 192 31.09 1.02 -7.60
N LEU A 193 29.92 1.49 -7.16
CA LEU A 193 28.68 1.37 -7.95
C LEU A 193 28.77 2.15 -9.28
N ALA A 194 29.30 3.38 -9.25
CA ALA A 194 29.50 4.21 -10.43
C ALA A 194 30.44 3.55 -11.46
N LEU A 195 31.57 2.99 -10.99
CA LEU A 195 32.49 2.24 -11.84
C LEU A 195 31.80 1.00 -12.42
N THR A 196 31.00 0.31 -11.61
CA THR A 196 30.26 -0.86 -12.07
C THR A 196 29.27 -0.50 -13.17
N TYR A 197 28.53 0.60 -13.05
CA TYR A 197 27.67 1.08 -14.14
C TYR A 197 28.47 1.46 -15.39
N ARG A 198 29.63 2.11 -15.23
CA ARG A 198 30.47 2.56 -16.34
C ARG A 198 31.06 1.41 -17.16
N PHE A 199 31.48 0.32 -16.50
CA PHE A 199 32.22 -0.77 -17.13
C PHE A 199 31.40 -2.04 -17.37
N ALA A 200 30.36 -2.30 -16.56
CA ALA A 200 29.58 -3.53 -16.69
C ALA A 200 28.43 -3.44 -17.70
N LEU A 201 28.02 -2.23 -18.09
CA LEU A 201 26.88 -2.00 -18.98
C LEU A 201 27.34 -1.30 -20.27
N PRO A 202 27.20 -1.94 -21.45
CA PRO A 202 27.41 -1.24 -22.71
C PRO A 202 26.37 -0.13 -22.87
N VAL A 203 26.78 1.00 -23.48
CA VAL A 203 25.88 2.11 -23.80
C VAL A 203 24.97 1.65 -24.94
N SER A 204 23.87 0.96 -24.62
CA SER A 204 22.85 0.65 -25.61
C SER A 204 22.03 1.91 -25.90
N GLY A 205 22.11 2.38 -27.14
CA GLY A 205 21.35 3.52 -27.63
C GLY A 205 19.89 3.16 -27.90
N GLY A 206 18.99 4.09 -27.57
CA GLY A 206 17.61 4.10 -28.05
C GLY A 206 16.58 3.58 -27.05
N VAL A 207 16.10 4.45 -26.17
CA VAL A 207 14.86 4.21 -25.42
C VAL A 207 13.68 4.38 -26.38
N HIS A 208 12.81 3.37 -26.46
CA HIS A 208 11.46 3.51 -27.02
C HIS A 208 10.78 4.72 -26.36
N ARG A 209 10.45 5.75 -27.14
CA ARG A 209 9.59 6.84 -26.68
C ARG A 209 8.25 6.22 -26.29
N SER A 210 8.01 6.01 -24.98
CA SER A 210 6.66 5.68 -24.56
C SER A 210 5.76 6.87 -24.90
N GLU A 211 4.73 6.58 -25.67
CA GLU A 211 3.80 7.58 -26.16
C GLU A 211 2.99 8.21 -25.00
N ARG A 212 2.71 9.48 -25.21
CA ARG A 212 1.74 10.37 -24.58
C ARG A 212 0.78 9.76 -23.53
N GLY A 213 0.83 10.37 -22.33
CA GLY A 213 -0.32 11.17 -21.91
C GLY A 213 -1.29 10.56 -20.90
N ALA A 214 -0.83 9.84 -19.88
CA ALA A 214 -1.64 9.76 -18.66
C ALA A 214 -1.71 11.16 -18.04
N SER A 215 -2.92 11.69 -17.84
CA SER A 215 -3.13 12.99 -17.20
C SER A 215 -2.45 12.99 -15.82
N ARG A 216 -1.40 13.81 -15.67
CA ARG A 216 -0.62 13.93 -14.43
C ARG A 216 -1.45 14.35 -13.22
N THR A 217 -2.63 14.92 -13.46
CA THR A 217 -3.52 15.45 -12.44
C THR A 217 -4.70 14.52 -12.12
N ALA A 218 -4.94 13.47 -12.93
CA ALA A 218 -6.10 12.59 -12.74
C ALA A 218 -6.12 11.90 -11.36
N GLY A 219 -4.95 11.51 -10.85
CA GLY A 219 -4.83 10.92 -9.52
C GLY A 219 -5.27 11.86 -8.38
N PHE A 220 -4.96 13.15 -8.49
CA PHE A 220 -5.35 14.14 -7.48
C PHE A 220 -6.87 14.37 -7.47
N ALA A 221 -7.51 14.35 -8.64
CA ALA A 221 -8.96 14.48 -8.75
C ALA A 221 -9.69 13.30 -8.08
N VAL A 222 -9.21 12.07 -8.31
CA VAL A 222 -9.78 10.86 -7.69
C VAL A 222 -9.64 10.91 -6.17
N ILE A 223 -8.45 11.23 -5.64
CA ILE A 223 -8.24 11.34 -4.18
C ILE A 223 -9.15 12.40 -3.58
N ARG A 224 -9.35 13.53 -4.28
CA ARG A 224 -10.22 14.62 -3.78
C ARG A 224 -11.69 14.23 -3.70
N HIS A 225 -12.18 13.39 -4.62
CA HIS A 225 -13.57 12.99 -4.66
C HIS A 225 -13.91 11.79 -3.77
N ASP A 226 -12.94 10.91 -3.50
CA ASP A 226 -13.14 9.78 -2.58
C ASP A 226 -12.75 10.16 -1.15
N HIS A 227 -13.74 10.27 -0.26
CA HIS A 227 -13.53 10.63 1.15
C HIS A 227 -12.65 9.64 1.92
N THR A 228 -12.61 8.37 1.50
CA THR A 228 -11.72 7.35 2.08
C THR A 228 -10.27 7.65 1.76
N LEU A 229 -10.01 7.92 0.47
CA LEU A 229 -8.67 8.18 -0.02
C LEU A 229 -8.16 9.53 0.49
N LEU A 230 -9.03 10.53 0.55
CA LEU A 230 -8.70 11.82 1.15
C LEU A 230 -8.40 11.69 2.64
N GLY A 231 -9.26 10.99 3.39
CA GLY A 231 -9.04 10.73 4.82
C GLY A 231 -7.75 9.95 5.08
N LEU A 232 -7.46 8.94 4.25
CA LEU A 232 -6.22 8.18 4.31
C LEU A 232 -5.00 9.06 3.99
N LEU A 233 -5.07 9.90 2.95
CA LEU A 233 -4.01 10.83 2.59
C LEU A 233 -3.73 11.82 3.73
N VAL A 234 -4.77 12.42 4.31
CA VAL A 234 -4.64 13.36 5.43
C VAL A 234 -4.05 12.67 6.66
N LEU A 235 -4.51 11.46 6.99
CA LEU A 235 -3.98 10.65 8.08
C LEU A 235 -2.49 10.30 7.86
N SER A 236 -2.12 9.84 6.66
CA SER A 236 -0.73 9.55 6.29
C SER A 236 0.14 10.80 6.35
N LEU A 237 -0.32 11.91 5.77
CA LEU A 237 0.40 13.18 5.72
C LEU A 237 0.64 13.69 7.15
N GLY A 238 -0.40 13.71 7.98
CA GLY A 238 -0.31 14.12 9.38
C GLY A 238 0.63 13.23 10.18
N PHE A 239 0.55 11.91 10.01
CA PHE A 239 1.46 10.97 10.68
C PHE A 239 2.93 11.26 10.33
N PHE A 240 3.27 11.29 9.03
CA PHE A 240 4.65 11.49 8.59
C PHE A 240 5.21 12.85 8.97
N PHE A 241 4.37 13.89 8.93
CA PHE A 241 4.72 15.22 9.37
C PHE A 241 4.98 15.28 10.89
N LEU A 242 4.11 14.68 11.70
CA LEU A 242 4.27 14.63 13.16
C LEU A 242 5.41 13.71 13.61
N PHE A 243 5.77 12.71 12.81
CA PHE A 243 6.92 11.86 13.10
C PHE A 243 8.26 12.51 12.73
N GLY A 244 8.27 13.46 11.77
CA GLY A 244 9.47 14.17 11.33
C GLY A 244 10.35 14.72 12.48
N PRO A 245 9.81 15.47 13.45
CA PRO A 245 10.58 15.99 14.59
C PRO A 245 11.29 14.92 15.42
N VAL A 246 10.79 13.67 15.43
CA VAL A 246 11.41 12.55 16.17
C VAL A 246 12.79 12.22 15.60
N TYR A 247 13.03 12.41 14.28
CA TYR A 247 14.36 12.24 13.67
C TYR A 247 15.40 13.23 14.22
N VAL A 248 14.97 14.38 14.75
CA VAL A 248 15.85 15.39 15.37
C VAL A 248 15.96 15.16 16.86
N ALA A 249 14.83 14.90 17.51
CA ALA A 249 14.75 14.75 18.96
C ALA A 249 15.44 13.47 19.46
N MET A 250 15.29 12.34 18.77
CA MET A 250 15.82 11.05 19.25
C MET A 250 17.35 11.03 19.38
N PRO A 251 18.15 11.48 18.39
CA PRO A 251 19.61 11.57 18.55
C PRO A 251 20.04 12.48 19.71
N ILE A 252 19.40 13.64 19.86
CA ILE A 252 19.70 14.59 20.95
C ILE A 252 19.31 13.98 22.29
N HIS A 253 18.16 13.32 22.41
CA HIS A 253 17.76 12.63 23.64
C HIS A 253 18.80 11.58 24.06
N ILE A 254 19.30 10.79 23.09
CA ILE A 254 20.32 9.77 23.37
C ILE A 254 21.64 10.40 23.83
N THR A 255 22.07 11.50 23.22
CA THR A 255 23.32 12.18 23.57
C THR A 255 23.22 12.99 24.87
N ASP A 256 22.19 13.83 24.99
CA ASP A 256 22.10 14.86 26.01
C ASP A 256 21.32 14.39 27.26
N ASP A 257 20.26 13.58 27.11
CA ASP A 257 19.46 13.10 28.25
C ASP A 257 19.94 11.73 28.77
N LEU A 258 20.29 10.81 27.87
CA LEU A 258 20.75 9.45 28.23
C LEU A 258 22.28 9.32 28.34
N HIS A 259 23.03 10.36 27.93
CA HIS A 259 24.50 10.37 27.92
C HIS A 259 25.12 9.15 27.22
N ALA A 260 24.49 8.69 26.13
CA ALA A 260 24.83 7.48 25.42
C ALA A 260 25.40 7.76 24.01
N SER A 261 26.08 6.76 23.45
CA SER A 261 26.75 6.85 22.16
C SER A 261 25.83 6.53 20.96
N ALA A 262 26.35 6.72 19.75
CA ALA A 262 25.67 6.36 18.50
C ALA A 262 25.28 4.89 18.41
N THR A 263 25.99 4.01 19.15
CA THR A 263 25.66 2.60 19.26
C THR A 263 24.25 2.40 19.80
N LEU A 264 23.82 3.17 20.81
CA LEU A 264 22.47 3.06 21.35
C LEU A 264 21.42 3.50 20.32
N LEU A 265 21.68 4.59 19.58
CA LEU A 265 20.80 5.03 18.49
C LEU A 265 20.64 3.96 17.41
N GLY A 266 21.73 3.28 17.04
CA GLY A 266 21.70 2.14 16.13
C GLY A 266 20.90 0.96 16.68
N ILE A 267 21.01 0.67 17.98
CA ILE A 267 20.22 -0.37 18.66
C ILE A 267 18.72 -0.05 18.62
N TYR A 268 18.31 1.20 18.87
CA TYR A 268 16.90 1.61 18.73
C TYR A 268 16.36 1.36 17.32
N HIS A 269 17.10 1.78 16.28
CA HIS A 269 16.71 1.55 14.89
C HIS A 269 16.60 0.05 14.55
N THR A 270 17.53 -0.75 15.07
CA THR A 270 17.51 -2.21 14.91
C THR A 270 16.28 -2.82 15.55
N ALA A 271 15.98 -2.43 16.79
CA ALA A 271 14.82 -2.92 17.53
C ALA A 271 13.51 -2.58 16.79
N PHE A 272 13.40 -1.36 16.26
CA PHE A 272 12.29 -0.96 15.39
C PHE A 272 12.21 -1.80 14.11
N GLY A 273 13.34 -2.02 13.42
CA GLY A 273 13.41 -2.82 12.21
C GLY A 273 13.02 -4.29 12.43
N VAL A 274 13.51 -4.91 13.50
CA VAL A 274 13.15 -6.28 13.92
C VAL A 274 11.65 -6.35 14.25
N GLY A 275 11.13 -5.37 14.99
CA GLY A 275 9.69 -5.24 15.23
C GLY A 275 8.91 -5.17 13.92
N GLY A 276 9.38 -4.38 12.96
CA GLY A 276 8.77 -4.27 11.63
C GLY A 276 8.73 -5.58 10.84
N LEU A 277 9.76 -6.43 10.95
CA LEU A 277 9.74 -7.77 10.34
C LEU A 277 8.62 -8.63 10.94
N VAL A 278 8.51 -8.64 12.26
CA VAL A 278 7.44 -9.37 12.98
C VAL A 278 6.07 -8.83 12.60
N GLY A 279 5.90 -7.51 12.59
CA GLY A 279 4.67 -6.85 12.17
C GLY A 279 4.29 -7.14 10.72
N GLY A 280 5.27 -7.28 9.82
CA GLY A 280 5.05 -7.68 8.43
C GLY A 280 4.44 -9.09 8.31
N VAL A 281 4.86 -10.04 9.15
CA VAL A 281 4.26 -11.38 9.21
C VAL A 281 2.83 -11.31 9.77
N ILE A 282 2.60 -10.48 10.79
CA ILE A 282 1.27 -10.26 11.38
C ILE A 282 0.32 -9.66 10.35
N ALA A 283 0.80 -8.79 9.46
CA ALA A 283 -0.03 -8.11 8.46
C ALA A 283 -0.85 -9.10 7.58
N GLY A 284 -0.32 -10.28 7.26
CA GLY A 284 -1.03 -11.30 6.48
C GLY A 284 -2.25 -11.88 7.21
N HIS A 285 -2.27 -11.84 8.55
CA HIS A 285 -3.36 -12.33 9.38
C HIS A 285 -4.50 -11.30 9.53
N LEU A 286 -4.25 -10.03 9.17
CA LEU A 286 -5.23 -8.95 9.26
C LEU A 286 -6.23 -8.94 8.10
N ARG A 287 -6.16 -9.87 7.14
CA ARG A 287 -6.97 -9.87 5.90
C ARG A 287 -8.48 -9.75 6.11
N ASN A 288 -8.99 -10.26 7.23
CA ASN A 288 -10.43 -10.27 7.57
C ASN A 288 -10.85 -9.09 8.45
N TRP A 289 -9.92 -8.21 8.84
CA TRP A 289 -10.20 -7.09 9.73
C TRP A 289 -10.79 -5.89 8.94
N PRO A 290 -11.52 -4.98 9.62
CA PRO A 290 -12.02 -3.76 8.99
C PRO A 290 -10.88 -2.80 8.66
N MET A 291 -10.39 -2.85 7.41
CA MET A 291 -9.19 -2.14 6.94
C MET A 291 -9.08 -0.68 7.38
N ARG A 292 -10.16 0.11 7.27
CA ARG A 292 -10.16 1.53 7.70
C ARG A 292 -9.88 1.67 9.20
N ALA A 293 -10.60 0.93 10.03
CA ALA A 293 -10.42 0.95 11.48
C ALA A 293 -9.04 0.38 11.89
N THR A 294 -8.56 -0.64 11.18
CA THR A 294 -7.21 -1.19 11.38
C THR A 294 -6.12 -0.16 11.10
N THR A 295 -6.20 0.57 9.97
CA THR A 295 -5.23 1.63 9.63
C THR A 295 -5.24 2.77 10.66
N ILE A 296 -6.41 3.19 11.13
CA ILE A 296 -6.53 4.20 12.20
C ILE A 296 -5.96 3.67 13.53
N GLY A 297 -6.29 2.43 13.89
CA GLY A 297 -5.78 1.76 15.08
C GLY A 297 -4.26 1.62 15.09
N ILE A 298 -3.64 1.39 13.93
CA ILE A 298 -2.18 1.37 13.78
C ILE A 298 -1.58 2.74 14.12
N VAL A 299 -2.16 3.84 13.65
CA VAL A 299 -1.67 5.20 13.95
C VAL A 299 -1.78 5.49 15.45
N ILE A 300 -2.91 5.16 16.07
CA ILE A 300 -3.12 5.33 17.52
C ILE A 300 -2.12 4.47 18.30
N GLY A 301 -2.00 3.18 17.96
CA GLY A 301 -1.11 2.24 18.62
C GLY A 301 0.36 2.64 18.50
N PHE A 302 0.77 3.18 17.34
CA PHE A 302 2.12 3.69 17.15
C PHE A 302 2.40 4.88 18.07
N GLY A 303 1.50 5.87 18.11
CA GLY A 303 1.64 7.03 18.99
C GLY A 303 1.70 6.61 20.46
N ALA A 304 0.86 5.66 20.87
CA ALA A 304 0.86 5.12 22.23
C ALA A 304 2.17 4.39 22.57
N ALA A 305 2.69 3.57 21.65
CA ALA A 305 3.98 2.88 21.82
C ALA A 305 5.17 3.85 21.89
N MET A 306 5.01 5.08 21.41
CA MET A 306 6.04 6.14 21.50
C MET A 306 6.00 6.93 22.81
N LEU A 307 4.92 6.87 23.60
CA LEU A 307 4.79 7.60 24.85
C LEU A 307 5.93 7.37 25.86
N PRO A 308 6.44 6.13 26.07
CA PRO A 308 7.53 5.90 27.01
C PRO A 308 8.78 6.73 26.72
N LEU A 309 9.11 6.96 25.44
CA LEU A 309 10.27 7.79 25.07
C LEU A 309 10.05 9.26 25.46
N GLY A 310 8.86 9.80 25.18
CA GLY A 310 8.50 11.16 25.57
C GLY A 310 8.35 11.35 27.09
N LEU A 311 7.91 10.31 27.80
CA LEU A 311 7.80 10.28 29.25
C LEU A 311 9.14 10.03 29.95
N GLY A 312 10.25 9.88 29.21
CA GLY A 312 11.59 9.68 29.79
C GLY A 312 11.73 8.35 30.53
N ALA A 313 11.06 7.32 30.02
CA ALA A 313 11.22 5.97 30.54
C ALA A 313 12.68 5.49 30.36
N PRO A 314 13.21 4.69 31.31
CA PRO A 314 14.55 4.12 31.18
C PRO A 314 14.65 3.25 29.92
N VAL A 315 15.88 3.06 29.42
CA VAL A 315 16.17 2.30 28.19
C VAL A 315 15.55 0.90 28.20
N SER A 316 15.46 0.25 29.38
CA SER A 316 14.82 -1.05 29.55
C SER A 316 13.35 -1.08 29.15
N LEU A 317 12.65 0.05 29.19
CA LEU A 317 11.25 0.19 28.79
C LEU A 317 11.09 0.89 27.44
N SER A 318 11.86 1.95 27.18
CA SER A 318 11.76 2.70 25.92
C SER A 318 12.25 1.91 24.71
N LEU A 319 13.26 1.04 24.85
CA LEU A 319 13.74 0.20 23.74
C LEU A 319 12.71 -0.86 23.30
N PRO A 320 12.13 -1.69 24.19
CA PRO A 320 11.04 -2.59 23.81
C PRO A 320 9.80 -1.86 23.29
N ALA A 321 9.46 -0.69 23.84
CA ALA A 321 8.35 0.12 23.35
C ALA A 321 8.57 0.60 21.90
N PHE A 322 9.81 0.99 21.55
CA PHE A 322 10.14 1.36 20.18
C PHE A 322 10.16 0.14 19.24
N ALA A 323 10.57 -1.04 19.71
CA ALA A 323 10.42 -2.27 18.96
C ALA A 323 8.94 -2.57 18.66
N LEU A 324 8.07 -2.42 19.66
CA LEU A 324 6.62 -2.58 19.52
C LEU A 324 6.04 -1.56 18.53
N ALA A 325 6.50 -0.31 18.54
CA ALA A 325 6.12 0.68 17.53
C ALA A 325 6.43 0.19 16.09
N GLY A 326 7.57 -0.49 15.89
CA GLY A 326 7.91 -1.15 14.63
C GLY A 326 6.93 -2.27 14.25
N VAL A 327 6.56 -3.14 15.21
CA VAL A 327 5.55 -4.20 15.02
C VAL A 327 4.21 -3.62 14.57
N ILE A 328 3.76 -2.55 15.25
CA ILE A 328 2.47 -1.89 14.97
C ILE A 328 2.51 -1.17 13.62
N TRP A 329 3.63 -0.55 13.25
CA TRP A 329 3.76 0.23 12.03
C TRP A 329 3.77 -0.61 10.76
N ALA A 330 4.43 -1.77 10.76
CA ALA A 330 4.65 -2.53 9.53
C ALA A 330 3.37 -2.90 8.75
N PRO A 331 2.25 -3.30 9.39
CA PRO A 331 0.97 -3.50 8.69
C PRO A 331 0.35 -2.26 8.04
N TYR A 332 0.81 -1.04 8.37
CA TYR A 332 0.25 0.20 7.83
C TYR A 332 0.31 0.25 6.30
N ARG A 333 1.48 -0.07 5.73
CA ARG A 333 1.68 -0.03 4.27
C ARG A 333 0.75 -1.01 3.56
N SER A 334 0.57 -2.21 4.11
CA SER A 334 -0.30 -3.24 3.55
C SER A 334 -1.78 -2.86 3.62
N THR A 335 -2.24 -2.35 4.77
CA THR A 335 -3.64 -1.94 4.96
C THR A 335 -3.99 -0.69 4.15
N SER A 336 -3.10 0.29 4.09
CA SER A 336 -3.22 1.48 3.24
C SER A 336 -3.34 1.11 1.77
N MET A 337 -2.45 0.23 1.27
CA MET A 337 -2.51 -0.25 -0.12
C MET A 337 -3.84 -0.99 -0.42
N ALA A 338 -4.33 -1.81 0.51
CA ALA A 338 -5.61 -2.49 0.34
C ALA A 338 -6.79 -1.49 0.24
N LEU A 339 -6.76 -0.38 0.97
CA LEU A 339 -7.76 0.68 0.86
C LEU A 339 -7.70 1.40 -0.50
N PHE A 340 -6.50 1.67 -1.02
CA PHE A 340 -6.33 2.21 -2.37
C PHE A 340 -6.88 1.27 -3.44
N GLN A 341 -6.58 -0.03 -3.35
CA GLN A 341 -7.06 -1.05 -4.28
C GLN A 341 -8.58 -1.26 -4.22
N ARG A 342 -9.20 -1.14 -3.03
CA ARG A 342 -10.66 -1.25 -2.88
C ARG A 342 -11.42 -0.05 -3.39
N SER A 343 -10.82 1.14 -3.35
CA SER A 343 -11.51 2.40 -3.68
C SER A 343 -11.18 2.91 -5.09
N THR A 344 -10.28 2.24 -5.82
CA THR A 344 -9.79 2.71 -7.13
C THR A 344 -9.82 1.58 -8.16
N SER A 345 -10.25 1.89 -9.38
CA SER A 345 -10.16 0.95 -10.51
C SER A 345 -8.70 0.66 -10.90
N THR A 346 -8.44 -0.52 -11.47
CA THR A 346 -7.10 -0.93 -11.94
C THR A 346 -6.47 0.07 -12.92
N ALA A 347 -7.30 0.76 -13.72
CA ALA A 347 -6.83 1.78 -14.66
C ALA A 347 -6.36 3.09 -13.99
N GLN A 348 -6.98 3.48 -12.88
CA GLN A 348 -6.69 4.74 -12.18
C GLN A 348 -5.66 4.58 -11.06
N LEU A 349 -5.49 3.37 -10.54
CA LEU A 349 -4.63 3.06 -9.39
C LEU A 349 -3.19 3.62 -9.52
N PRO A 350 -2.48 3.50 -10.67
CA PRO A 350 -1.14 4.05 -10.80
C PRO A 350 -1.09 5.58 -10.66
N ALA A 351 -2.08 6.28 -11.23
CA ALA A 351 -2.16 7.74 -11.15
C ALA A 351 -2.45 8.22 -9.72
N VAL A 352 -3.33 7.51 -9.00
CA VAL A 352 -3.67 7.78 -7.60
C VAL A 352 -2.45 7.56 -6.70
N LEU A 353 -1.74 6.43 -6.86
CA LEU A 353 -0.54 6.15 -6.07
C LEU A 353 0.58 7.16 -6.34
N ALA A 354 0.74 7.62 -7.58
CA ALA A 354 1.69 8.67 -7.94
C ALA A 354 1.35 10.02 -7.26
N ALA A 355 0.07 10.42 -7.28
CA ALA A 355 -0.40 11.63 -6.60
C ALA A 355 -0.19 11.54 -5.08
N ASN A 356 -0.53 10.41 -4.48
CA ASN A 356 -0.29 10.14 -3.06
C ASN A 356 1.21 10.23 -2.70
N GLY A 357 2.07 9.56 -3.48
CA GLY A 357 3.52 9.60 -3.27
C GLY A 357 4.11 11.01 -3.38
N ALA A 358 3.65 11.81 -4.35
CA ALA A 358 4.11 13.18 -4.55
C ALA A 358 3.79 14.11 -3.36
N ILE A 359 2.68 13.86 -2.66
CA ILE A 359 2.31 14.62 -1.45
C ILE A 359 3.09 14.09 -0.24
N LEU A 360 3.08 12.78 -0.01
CA LEU A 360 3.64 12.18 1.20
C LEU A 360 5.17 12.28 1.28
N VAL A 361 5.88 12.36 0.15
CA VAL A 361 7.35 12.49 0.14
C VAL A 361 7.84 13.77 0.85
N LEU A 362 7.03 14.82 0.88
CA LEU A 362 7.38 16.09 1.54
C LEU A 362 7.05 16.10 3.03
N ALA A 363 6.21 15.18 3.51
CA ALA A 363 5.71 15.20 4.88
C ALA A 363 6.82 15.04 5.92
N VAL A 364 7.66 14.01 5.79
CA VAL A 364 8.76 13.75 6.73
C VAL A 364 9.77 14.91 6.73
N PRO A 365 10.32 15.36 5.59
CA PRO A 365 11.32 16.43 5.64
C PRO A 365 10.77 17.75 6.19
N LEU A 366 9.53 18.12 5.88
CA LEU A 366 8.89 19.31 6.44
C LEU A 366 8.69 19.18 7.96
N GLY A 367 8.27 18.00 8.43
CA GLY A 367 8.20 17.70 9.86
C GLY A 367 9.58 17.76 10.53
N THR A 368 10.61 17.18 9.91
CA THR A 368 11.99 17.20 10.40
C THR A 368 12.51 18.63 10.53
N MET A 369 12.21 19.51 9.56
CA MET A 369 12.57 20.93 9.62
C MET A 369 11.94 21.65 10.82
N LEU A 370 10.73 21.29 11.23
CA LEU A 370 10.11 21.80 12.45
C LEU A 370 10.74 21.24 13.74
N GLY A 371 11.37 20.06 13.65
CA GLY A 371 12.06 19.44 14.77
C GLY A 371 13.16 20.30 15.37
N GLY A 372 13.91 21.05 14.56
CA GLY A 372 14.97 21.94 15.06
C GLY A 372 14.45 23.01 16.02
N PRO A 373 13.54 23.90 15.56
CA PRO A 373 12.90 24.90 16.41
C PRO A 373 12.16 24.29 17.62
N LEU A 374 11.44 23.19 17.44
CA LEU A 374 10.71 22.52 18.53
C LEU A 374 11.67 22.02 19.62
N VAL A 375 12.71 21.27 19.24
CA VAL A 375 13.70 20.77 20.20
C VAL A 375 14.46 21.91 20.88
N GLY A 376 14.75 22.99 20.16
CA GLY A 376 15.35 24.19 20.74
C GLY A 376 14.45 24.90 21.76
N ALA A 377 13.13 24.91 21.53
CA ALA A 377 12.17 25.60 22.38
C ALA A 377 11.74 24.81 23.63
N ILE A 378 11.47 23.50 23.47
CA ILE A 378 10.90 22.66 24.54
C ILE A 378 11.77 21.46 24.92
N GLY A 379 12.92 21.26 24.25
CA GLY A 379 13.80 20.12 24.49
C GLY A 379 13.41 18.85 23.70
N ALA A 380 14.33 17.89 23.65
CA ALA A 380 14.17 16.67 22.86
C ALA A 380 13.05 15.76 23.41
N ARG A 381 13.11 15.43 24.70
CA ARG A 381 12.11 14.58 25.35
C ARG A 381 10.68 15.15 25.27
N PRO A 382 10.40 16.42 25.60
CA PRO A 382 9.07 17.00 25.43
C PRO A 382 8.61 17.06 23.97
N THR A 383 9.53 17.26 23.01
CA THR A 383 9.20 17.18 21.58
C THR A 383 8.72 15.78 21.19
N MET A 384 9.39 14.72 21.64
CA MET A 384 8.94 13.34 21.39
C MET A 384 7.57 13.06 22.03
N LEU A 385 7.34 13.56 23.26
CA LEU A 385 6.04 13.42 23.93
C LEU A 385 4.94 14.14 23.15
N LEU A 386 5.18 15.37 22.72
CA LEU A 386 4.25 16.15 21.91
C LEU A 386 3.90 15.39 20.63
N CYS A 387 4.90 14.83 19.93
CA CYS A 387 4.68 14.06 18.70
C CYS A 387 3.86 12.79 18.98
N ALA A 388 4.20 12.03 20.03
CA ALA A 388 3.46 10.82 20.42
C ALA A 388 1.99 11.13 20.72
N VAL A 389 1.73 12.15 21.54
CA VAL A 389 0.36 12.60 21.86
C VAL A 389 -0.36 13.11 20.61
N ALA A 390 0.28 13.94 19.79
CA ALA A 390 -0.33 14.47 18.57
C ALA A 390 -0.67 13.36 17.57
N ILE A 391 0.14 12.31 17.44
CA ILE A 391 -0.13 11.15 16.59
C ILE A 391 -1.34 10.36 17.13
N VAL A 392 -1.43 10.15 18.45
CA VAL A 392 -2.63 9.54 19.07
C VAL A 392 -3.87 10.39 18.81
N THR A 393 -3.78 11.70 19.05
CA THR A 393 -4.89 12.64 18.83
C THR A 393 -5.33 12.65 17.36
N LEU A 394 -4.40 12.66 16.41
CA LEU A 394 -4.69 12.54 14.98
C LEU A 394 -5.49 11.28 14.66
N GLY A 395 -5.04 10.13 15.20
CA GLY A 395 -5.74 8.86 15.03
C GLY A 395 -7.13 8.86 15.67
N VAL A 396 -7.30 9.42 16.87
CA VAL A 396 -8.59 9.53 17.57
C VAL A 396 -9.55 10.43 16.78
N ILE A 397 -9.09 11.58 16.30
CA ILE A 397 -9.89 12.49 15.47
C ILE A 397 -10.31 11.78 14.17
N ALA A 398 -9.38 11.09 13.48
CA ALA A 398 -9.70 10.32 12.29
C ALA A 398 -10.70 9.18 12.58
N GLY A 399 -10.59 8.54 13.74
CA GLY A 399 -11.55 7.56 14.24
C GLY A 399 -12.94 8.16 14.48
N GLY A 400 -13.02 9.34 15.10
CA GLY A 400 -14.27 10.08 15.29
C GLY A 400 -14.93 10.48 13.98
N PHE A 401 -14.15 10.96 13.01
CA PHE A 401 -14.65 11.23 11.65
C PHE A 401 -15.09 9.95 10.94
N ALA A 402 -14.35 8.85 11.08
CA ALA A 402 -14.73 7.58 10.50
C ALA A 402 -16.06 7.09 11.09
N ILE A 403 -16.24 7.15 12.41
CA ILE A 403 -17.46 6.74 13.12
C ILE A 403 -18.64 7.65 12.78
N SER A 404 -18.45 8.97 12.65
CA SER A 404 -19.51 9.92 12.28
C SER A 404 -19.86 9.90 10.79
N SER A 405 -18.89 9.54 9.93
CA SER A 405 -19.11 9.31 8.49
C SER A 405 -19.74 7.94 8.20
N TYR A 406 -19.76 7.03 9.19
CA TYR A 406 -20.82 6.04 9.27
C TYR A 406 -22.04 6.80 9.81
N PRO A 407 -23.00 7.23 8.96
CA PRO A 407 -24.28 7.66 9.50
C PRO A 407 -24.72 6.54 10.42
N GLY A 408 -25.06 6.92 11.65
CA GLY A 408 -25.36 5.96 12.68
C GLY A 408 -26.20 4.85 12.08
N ARG A 409 -25.85 3.63 12.46
CA ARG A 409 -26.89 2.69 12.84
C ARG A 409 -27.64 3.32 14.03
N THR A 410 -28.28 4.49 13.85
CA THR A 410 -29.62 4.69 14.39
C THR A 410 -30.31 3.41 13.99
N MET A 411 -30.59 2.54 14.97
CA MET A 411 -31.67 1.60 14.79
C MET A 411 -32.81 2.45 14.26
N PRO A 412 -33.21 2.28 12.98
CA PRO A 412 -34.41 2.91 12.52
C PRO A 412 -35.45 2.46 13.54
N ARG A 413 -36.15 3.41 14.15
CA ARG A 413 -37.44 3.14 14.76
C ARG A 413 -38.14 2.19 13.79
N MET A 414 -38.31 0.91 14.17
CA MET A 414 -38.50 -0.21 13.24
C MET A 414 -39.45 0.15 12.10
N SER A 415 -38.91 0.68 11.02
CA SER A 415 -39.49 0.58 9.69
C SER A 415 -39.07 -0.79 9.25
N GLU A 416 -40.04 -1.65 8.96
CA GLU A 416 -39.85 -3.06 8.67
C GLU A 416 -38.59 -3.30 7.82
N PRO A 417 -37.75 -4.30 8.18
CA PRO A 417 -36.52 -4.55 7.45
C PRO A 417 -36.85 -4.71 5.96
N SER A 418 -36.18 -3.92 5.10
CA SER A 418 -36.26 -4.10 3.66
C SER A 418 -35.97 -5.58 3.36
N PRO A 419 -36.88 -6.29 2.70
CA PRO A 419 -36.72 -7.72 2.40
C PRO A 419 -35.54 -7.97 1.46
N HIS A 420 -35.11 -6.93 0.72
CA HIS A 420 -33.99 -6.97 -0.20
C HIS A 420 -32.64 -7.02 0.52
N ARG A 421 -31.81 -8.02 0.19
CA ARG A 421 -30.46 -8.19 0.75
C ARG A 421 -29.41 -7.83 -0.31
N HIS A 422 -28.55 -6.86 0.01
CA HIS A 422 -27.48 -6.42 -0.89
C HIS A 422 -26.60 -7.58 -1.36
N HIS A 423 -26.47 -7.73 -2.69
CA HIS A 423 -25.75 -8.81 -3.40
C HIS A 423 -26.31 -10.23 -3.23
N ALA A 424 -27.53 -10.39 -2.71
CA ALA A 424 -28.27 -11.65 -2.83
C ALA A 424 -29.03 -11.70 -4.17
N ILE A 425 -29.46 -12.91 -4.56
CA ILE A 425 -30.48 -13.05 -5.61
C ILE A 425 -31.77 -12.45 -5.04
N ASP A 426 -32.26 -11.41 -5.70
CA ASP A 426 -33.35 -10.57 -5.21
C ASP A 426 -34.61 -10.70 -6.06
N TYR A 427 -34.44 -10.95 -7.37
CA TYR A 427 -35.53 -10.98 -8.35
C TYR A 427 -35.14 -11.87 -9.53
N VAL A 428 -36.09 -12.64 -10.05
CA VAL A 428 -35.90 -13.46 -11.26
C VAL A 428 -36.97 -13.11 -12.28
N GLU A 429 -36.55 -12.75 -13.50
CA GLU A 429 -37.46 -12.40 -14.59
C GLU A 429 -37.52 -13.51 -15.65
N LEU A 430 -38.73 -13.95 -15.96
CA LEU A 430 -39.02 -14.89 -17.04
C LEU A 430 -39.45 -14.10 -18.27
N THR A 431 -38.78 -14.34 -19.39
CA THR A 431 -39.18 -13.75 -20.67
C THR A 431 -40.28 -14.60 -21.29
N VAL A 432 -41.38 -14.00 -21.74
CA VAL A 432 -42.55 -14.71 -22.29
C VAL A 432 -42.96 -14.11 -23.63
N THR A 433 -43.54 -14.91 -24.52
CA THR A 433 -44.00 -14.47 -25.85
C THR A 433 -45.47 -14.06 -25.86
N ASP A 434 -46.27 -14.55 -24.91
CA ASP A 434 -47.64 -14.11 -24.64
C ASP A 434 -47.84 -13.97 -23.12
N LEU A 435 -48.03 -12.73 -22.68
CA LEU A 435 -48.14 -12.40 -21.26
C LEU A 435 -49.46 -12.91 -20.64
N VAL A 436 -50.55 -12.97 -21.41
CA VAL A 436 -51.85 -13.44 -20.92
C VAL A 436 -51.83 -14.94 -20.76
N GLU A 437 -51.31 -15.64 -21.77
CA GLU A 437 -51.18 -17.09 -21.74
C GLU A 437 -50.21 -17.56 -20.65
N ALA A 438 -49.06 -16.88 -20.50
CA ALA A 438 -48.11 -17.21 -19.44
C ALA A 438 -48.70 -17.02 -18.04
N LYS A 439 -49.43 -15.91 -17.79
CA LYS A 439 -50.11 -15.70 -16.50
C LYS A 439 -51.12 -16.81 -16.20
N ARG A 440 -51.92 -17.21 -17.19
CA ARG A 440 -52.87 -18.34 -17.04
C ARG A 440 -52.13 -19.63 -16.72
N PHE A 441 -51.09 -19.96 -17.48
CA PHE A 441 -50.29 -21.18 -17.27
C PHE A 441 -49.74 -21.26 -15.84
N TYR A 442 -49.06 -20.22 -15.36
CA TYR A 442 -48.45 -20.23 -14.02
C TYR A 442 -49.49 -20.15 -12.89
N ALA A 443 -50.64 -19.51 -13.12
CA ALA A 443 -51.76 -19.52 -12.19
C ALA A 443 -52.39 -20.92 -12.07
N ASP A 444 -52.65 -21.59 -13.18
CA ASP A 444 -53.30 -22.90 -13.20
C ASP A 444 -52.36 -24.01 -12.70
N ALA A 445 -51.07 -23.97 -13.08
CA ALA A 445 -50.10 -25.00 -12.70
C ALA A 445 -49.59 -24.87 -11.26
N PHE A 446 -49.43 -23.63 -10.75
CA PHE A 446 -48.73 -23.38 -9.48
C PHE A 446 -49.46 -22.41 -8.53
N GLY A 447 -50.63 -21.90 -8.92
CA GLY A 447 -51.39 -20.96 -8.10
C GLY A 447 -50.76 -19.57 -8.01
N TRP A 448 -49.86 -19.21 -8.93
CA TRP A 448 -49.19 -17.90 -8.90
C TRP A 448 -50.16 -16.76 -9.16
N GLN A 449 -49.89 -15.62 -8.51
CA GLN A 449 -50.65 -14.39 -8.68
C GLN A 449 -49.73 -13.27 -9.13
N PHE A 450 -50.30 -12.26 -9.79
CA PHE A 450 -49.52 -11.25 -10.48
C PHE A 450 -49.99 -9.82 -10.19
N ASN A 451 -49.05 -8.87 -10.25
CA ASN A 451 -49.30 -7.44 -10.31
C ASN A 451 -49.02 -6.94 -11.73
N ASP A 452 -50.02 -6.38 -12.40
CA ASP A 452 -49.86 -5.87 -13.76
C ASP A 452 -49.28 -4.45 -13.76
N TYR A 453 -48.16 -4.26 -14.48
CA TYR A 453 -47.51 -2.96 -14.66
C TYR A 453 -47.64 -2.43 -16.09
N GLY A 454 -48.60 -2.97 -16.85
CA GLY A 454 -48.88 -2.62 -18.24
C GLY A 454 -48.90 -3.84 -19.15
N PRO A 455 -49.02 -3.64 -20.48
CA PRO A 455 -49.19 -4.74 -21.42
C PRO A 455 -47.92 -5.59 -21.64
N GLY A 456 -46.75 -5.10 -21.20
CA GLY A 456 -45.45 -5.75 -21.44
C GLY A 456 -44.79 -6.36 -20.19
N TYR A 457 -45.39 -6.22 -19.01
CA TYR A 457 -44.75 -6.68 -17.77
C TYR A 457 -45.77 -6.97 -16.65
N ALA A 458 -45.55 -8.07 -15.93
CA ALA A 458 -46.31 -8.41 -14.73
C ALA A 458 -45.37 -8.95 -13.63
N GLY A 459 -45.44 -8.40 -12.43
CA GLY A 459 -44.69 -8.89 -11.27
C GLY A 459 -45.35 -10.11 -10.64
N ILE A 460 -44.57 -11.08 -10.16
CA ILE A 460 -45.01 -12.29 -9.46
C ILE A 460 -45.16 -11.98 -7.97
N ARG A 461 -46.39 -12.09 -7.45
CA ARG A 461 -46.67 -11.89 -6.02
C ARG A 461 -46.02 -12.98 -5.17
N SER A 462 -45.52 -12.59 -4.00
CA SER A 462 -44.99 -13.56 -3.05
C SER A 462 -46.09 -14.47 -2.51
N PRO A 463 -45.82 -15.79 -2.36
CA PRO A 463 -46.73 -16.71 -1.69
C PRO A 463 -46.86 -16.44 -0.17
N HIS A 464 -46.06 -15.51 0.38
CA HIS A 464 -46.08 -15.14 1.81
C HIS A 464 -47.10 -14.03 2.14
N GLY A 465 -48.01 -13.70 1.21
CA GLY A 465 -49.13 -12.76 1.41
C GLY A 465 -48.91 -11.38 0.77
N ASP A 466 -50.00 -10.59 0.67
CA ASP A 466 -50.04 -9.32 -0.08
C ASP A 466 -49.09 -8.23 0.42
N ALA A 467 -48.62 -8.32 1.67
CA ALA A 467 -47.66 -7.38 2.26
C ALA A 467 -46.19 -7.74 1.96
N ALA A 468 -45.91 -8.94 1.42
CA ALA A 468 -44.56 -9.36 1.06
C ALA A 468 -44.18 -8.80 -0.33
N PRO A 469 -42.89 -8.47 -0.55
CA PRO A 469 -42.42 -7.96 -1.85
C PRO A 469 -42.60 -9.01 -2.94
N GLU A 470 -42.65 -8.57 -4.19
CA GLU A 470 -42.62 -9.47 -5.35
C GLU A 470 -41.32 -10.30 -5.38
N VAL A 471 -41.43 -11.52 -5.90
CA VAL A 471 -40.33 -12.51 -5.91
C VAL A 471 -39.74 -12.74 -7.31
N GLY A 472 -40.32 -12.14 -8.34
CA GLY A 472 -39.91 -12.27 -9.73
C GLY A 472 -40.90 -11.59 -10.66
N GLY A 473 -40.72 -11.70 -11.97
CA GLY A 473 -41.59 -11.05 -12.96
C GLY A 473 -41.67 -11.79 -14.30
N LEU A 474 -42.74 -11.51 -15.06
CA LEU A 474 -42.92 -11.91 -16.45
C LEU A 474 -42.71 -10.68 -17.34
N ARG A 475 -41.78 -10.78 -18.29
CA ARG A 475 -41.48 -9.72 -19.26
C ARG A 475 -41.80 -10.18 -20.67
N LEU A 476 -42.64 -9.43 -21.38
CA LEU A 476 -42.99 -9.73 -22.77
C LEU A 476 -41.82 -9.43 -23.71
N ASP A 477 -41.51 -10.36 -24.62
CA ASP A 477 -40.51 -10.19 -25.68
C ASP A 477 -40.90 -11.01 -26.93
N GLN A 478 -40.20 -10.80 -28.04
CA GLN A 478 -40.51 -11.46 -29.32
C GLN A 478 -40.10 -12.93 -29.36
N ASP A 479 -39.01 -13.28 -28.66
CA ASP A 479 -38.43 -14.63 -28.66
C ASP A 479 -37.98 -15.04 -27.26
N VAL A 480 -38.13 -16.33 -26.93
CA VAL A 480 -37.51 -16.96 -25.76
C VAL A 480 -36.37 -17.87 -26.22
N ARG A 481 -35.19 -17.73 -25.58
CA ARG A 481 -34.01 -18.56 -25.86
C ARG A 481 -33.72 -19.50 -24.69
N ALA A 482 -33.78 -20.80 -24.95
CA ALA A 482 -33.35 -21.81 -23.98
C ALA A 482 -31.83 -21.71 -23.70
N GLY A 483 -31.41 -22.04 -22.47
CA GLY A 483 -29.98 -22.08 -22.06
C GLY A 483 -29.56 -21.10 -20.94
N GLY A 484 -30.51 -20.42 -20.29
CA GLY A 484 -30.28 -19.58 -19.11
C GLY A 484 -30.17 -20.36 -17.78
N PRO A 485 -30.09 -19.66 -16.63
CA PRO A 485 -30.13 -20.30 -15.30
C PRO A 485 -31.39 -21.14 -15.10
N LEU A 486 -31.25 -22.38 -14.63
CA LEU A 486 -32.37 -23.25 -14.31
C LEU A 486 -33.00 -22.85 -12.97
N ILE A 487 -34.26 -22.43 -12.99
CA ILE A 487 -35.04 -22.09 -11.79
C ILE A 487 -35.73 -23.36 -11.27
N LEU A 488 -35.57 -23.65 -9.98
CA LEU A 488 -36.17 -24.81 -9.33
C LEU A 488 -37.28 -24.39 -8.37
N LEU A 489 -38.49 -24.90 -8.60
CA LEU A 489 -39.64 -24.77 -7.72
C LEU A 489 -39.68 -25.94 -6.74
N TYR A 490 -40.11 -25.69 -5.50
CA TYR A 490 -40.35 -26.76 -4.53
C TYR A 490 -41.80 -27.24 -4.61
N SER A 491 -42.01 -28.54 -4.45
CA SER A 491 -43.34 -29.15 -4.33
C SER A 491 -43.37 -30.18 -3.21
N SER A 492 -44.48 -30.21 -2.46
CA SER A 492 -44.79 -31.28 -1.52
C SER A 492 -45.49 -32.49 -2.18
N ASP A 493 -45.95 -32.34 -3.42
CA ASP A 493 -46.54 -33.40 -4.24
C ASP A 493 -46.02 -33.28 -5.68
N LEU A 494 -44.90 -33.96 -5.93
CA LEU A 494 -44.21 -33.86 -7.21
C LEU A 494 -45.04 -34.45 -8.35
N ASP A 495 -45.75 -35.55 -8.12
CA ASP A 495 -46.52 -36.25 -9.14
C ASP A 495 -47.81 -35.47 -9.48
N GLY A 496 -48.45 -34.84 -8.49
CA GLY A 496 -49.51 -33.86 -8.73
C GLY A 496 -49.04 -32.63 -9.52
N SER A 497 -47.84 -32.14 -9.22
CA SER A 497 -47.24 -30.98 -9.93
C SER A 497 -46.91 -31.31 -11.39
N VAL A 498 -46.50 -32.54 -11.69
CA VAL A 498 -46.33 -33.02 -13.07
C VAL A 498 -47.65 -32.95 -13.83
N GLN A 499 -48.75 -33.37 -13.20
CA GLN A 499 -50.05 -33.38 -13.84
C GLN A 499 -50.56 -31.94 -14.05
N ALA A 500 -50.44 -31.08 -13.04
CA ALA A 500 -50.82 -29.67 -13.13
C ALA A 500 -50.11 -28.92 -14.26
N VAL A 501 -48.80 -29.16 -14.44
CA VAL A 501 -48.03 -28.58 -15.55
C VAL A 501 -48.56 -29.04 -16.92
N LYS A 502 -48.88 -30.33 -17.06
CA LYS A 502 -49.43 -30.87 -18.33
C LYS A 502 -50.81 -30.30 -18.62
N ASP A 503 -51.67 -30.24 -17.61
CA ASP A 503 -53.05 -29.77 -17.75
C ASP A 503 -53.11 -28.27 -18.07
N ALA A 504 -52.15 -27.48 -17.57
CA ALA A 504 -52.02 -26.05 -17.88
C ALA A 504 -51.43 -25.78 -19.29
N GLY A 505 -50.96 -26.80 -20.01
CA GLY A 505 -50.40 -26.69 -21.36
C GLY A 505 -48.87 -26.68 -21.46
N GLY A 506 -48.17 -26.99 -20.37
CA GLY A 506 -46.71 -27.14 -20.35
C GLY A 506 -46.26 -28.55 -20.75
N GLN A 507 -44.99 -28.69 -21.14
CA GLN A 507 -44.41 -29.97 -21.55
C GLN A 507 -43.34 -30.43 -20.57
N VAL A 508 -43.50 -31.63 -20.01
CA VAL A 508 -42.43 -32.27 -19.22
C VAL A 508 -41.33 -32.75 -20.17
N VAL A 509 -40.14 -32.15 -20.06
CA VAL A 509 -39.00 -32.44 -20.94
C VAL A 509 -37.98 -33.39 -20.33
N LYS A 510 -37.99 -33.56 -18.99
CA LYS A 510 -37.09 -34.48 -18.29
C LYS A 510 -37.66 -34.95 -16.95
N GLY A 511 -37.64 -36.25 -16.68
CA GLY A 511 -38.08 -36.81 -15.40
C GLY A 511 -39.60 -37.01 -15.26
N PRO A 512 -40.12 -37.25 -14.04
CA PRO A 512 -39.41 -37.21 -12.76
C PRO A 512 -38.27 -38.23 -12.62
N TYR A 513 -37.18 -37.87 -11.95
CA TYR A 513 -36.08 -38.76 -11.59
C TYR A 513 -35.53 -38.43 -10.20
N GLU A 514 -34.88 -39.41 -9.57
CA GLU A 514 -34.28 -39.26 -8.23
C GLU A 514 -32.89 -38.62 -8.28
N PHE A 515 -32.52 -37.92 -7.20
CA PHE A 515 -31.17 -37.42 -6.95
C PHE A 515 -30.90 -37.40 -5.42
N PRO A 516 -29.63 -37.29 -4.97
CA PRO A 516 -29.33 -37.15 -3.56
C PRO A 516 -30.04 -35.93 -2.95
N GLY A 517 -31.03 -36.18 -2.09
CA GLY A 517 -31.84 -35.14 -1.44
C GLY A 517 -33.28 -34.99 -1.96
N GLY A 518 -33.72 -35.76 -2.96
CA GLY A 518 -35.12 -35.72 -3.40
C GLY A 518 -35.41 -36.28 -4.79
N ARG A 519 -36.57 -35.91 -5.34
CA ARG A 519 -37.00 -36.19 -6.72
C ARG A 519 -37.24 -34.89 -7.46
N ARG A 520 -37.01 -34.86 -8.78
CA ARG A 520 -37.31 -33.67 -9.60
C ARG A 520 -37.71 -34.00 -11.03
N PHE A 521 -38.43 -33.08 -11.67
CA PHE A 521 -38.66 -33.07 -13.12
C PHE A 521 -38.39 -31.68 -13.69
N HIS A 522 -38.18 -31.61 -15.00
CA HIS A 522 -38.03 -30.37 -15.77
C HIS A 522 -39.18 -30.27 -16.76
N PHE A 523 -39.65 -29.05 -17.00
CA PHE A 523 -40.70 -28.77 -17.97
C PHE A 523 -40.41 -27.48 -18.72
N THR A 524 -41.03 -27.33 -19.89
CA THR A 524 -41.11 -26.06 -20.61
C THR A 524 -42.49 -25.44 -20.44
N ASP A 525 -42.54 -24.14 -20.16
CA ASP A 525 -43.79 -23.36 -20.19
C ASP A 525 -44.28 -23.12 -21.64
N THR A 526 -45.40 -22.41 -21.79
CA THR A 526 -46.00 -22.10 -23.10
C THR A 526 -45.13 -21.19 -23.97
N SER A 527 -44.19 -20.45 -23.38
CA SER A 527 -43.24 -19.58 -24.10
C SER A 527 -41.92 -20.29 -24.41
N GLY A 528 -41.67 -21.49 -23.88
CA GLY A 528 -40.46 -22.28 -24.09
C GLY A 528 -39.38 -22.11 -23.02
N ASN A 529 -39.67 -21.49 -21.87
CA ASN A 529 -38.73 -21.43 -20.74
C ASN A 529 -38.62 -22.80 -20.06
N GLU A 530 -37.38 -23.30 -19.88
CA GLU A 530 -37.15 -24.53 -19.10
C GLU A 530 -37.00 -24.22 -17.61
N LEU A 531 -37.90 -24.77 -16.80
CA LEU A 531 -37.86 -24.73 -15.34
C LEU A 531 -37.85 -26.16 -14.77
N GLY A 532 -37.49 -26.31 -13.50
CA GLY A 532 -37.62 -27.58 -12.79
C GLY A 532 -38.49 -27.47 -11.54
N VAL A 533 -39.06 -28.60 -11.14
CA VAL A 533 -39.73 -28.75 -9.84
C VAL A 533 -39.05 -29.89 -9.10
N TRP A 534 -38.77 -29.71 -7.81
CA TRP A 534 -38.20 -30.73 -6.95
C TRP A 534 -39.03 -30.91 -5.68
N ALA A 535 -38.97 -32.10 -5.10
CA ALA A 535 -39.59 -32.46 -3.83
C ALA A 535 -38.59 -33.20 -2.95
N GLU A 536 -38.70 -33.04 -1.63
CA GLU A 536 -38.03 -33.90 -0.66
C GLU A 536 -38.59 -35.34 -0.76
N GLN A 537 -37.81 -36.31 -0.27
CA GLN A 537 -38.17 -37.73 -0.34
C GLN A 537 -39.33 -38.11 0.58
#